data_AF-A0A6J4NZE9-F1
#
_entry.id   AF-A0A6J4NZE9-F1
#
_cell.length_a   1.000
_cell.length_b   1.000
_cell.length_c   1.000
_cell.angle_alpha   90.00
_cell.angle_beta   90.00
_cell.angle_gamma   90.00
#
_symmetry.space_group_name_H-M   'P 1'
#
loop_
_entity.id
_entity.type
_entity.pdbx_description
1 polymer ?
#
loop_
_entity_poly.entity_id
_entity_poly.type
_entity_poly.pdbx_seq_one_letter_code
_entity_poly.pdbx_strand_id
1 'polypeptide(L)' 'HARAMIRGALSAYPDARLVHLEVRPTNRAARTLYLSLGFRETGRRPRYYGDEDALLMTLDLSEGRP' A
#
# COMPACT_ATOMS: atom_id res chain seq x y z
N HIS A 1 10.80 -0.57 -11.56
CA HIS A 1 11.17 -1.68 -10.64
C HIS A 1 10.15 -1.93 -9.52
N ALA A 2 9.64 -0.93 -8.80
CA ALA A 2 8.72 -1.10 -7.66
C ALA A 2 7.50 -2.02 -7.93
N ARG A 3 6.81 -1.85 -9.06
CA ARG A 3 5.67 -2.70 -9.43
C ARG A 3 6.01 -4.18 -9.55
N ALA A 4 7.21 -4.50 -10.03
CA ALA A 4 7.67 -5.89 -10.16
C ALA A 4 7.93 -6.52 -8.78
N MET A 5 8.52 -5.76 -7.85
CA MET A 5 8.75 -6.23 -6.48
C MET A 5 7.43 -6.50 -5.74
N ILE A 6 6.45 -5.61 -5.87
CA ILE A 6 5.12 -5.81 -5.25
C ILE A 6 4.44 -7.05 -5.81
N ARG A 7 4.44 -7.24 -7.14
CA ARG A 7 3.90 -8.47 -7.74
C ARG A 7 4.63 -9.72 -7.25
N GLY A 8 5.96 -9.68 -7.19
CA GLY A 8 6.76 -10.81 -6.67
C GLY A 8 6.40 -11.15 -5.22
N ALA A 9 6.22 -10.13 -4.37
CA ALA A 9 5.77 -10.34 -2.99
C ALA A 9 4.37 -10.95 -2.94
N LEU A 10 3.41 -10.45 -3.72
CA LEU A 10 2.05 -11.03 -3.78
C LEU A 10 2.07 -12.49 -4.24
N SER A 11 2.87 -12.81 -5.25
CA SER A 11 3.02 -14.19 -5.73
C SER A 11 3.67 -15.13 -4.70
N ALA A 12 4.53 -14.61 -3.82
CA ALA A 12 5.15 -15.40 -2.76
C ALA A 12 4.20 -15.73 -1.61
N TYR A 13 3.10 -15.00 -1.46
CA TYR A 13 2.11 -15.18 -0.40
C TYR A 13 0.69 -15.33 -0.99
N PRO A 14 0.38 -16.45 -1.67
CA PRO A 14 -0.89 -16.63 -2.38
C PRO A 14 -2.12 -16.68 -1.45
N ASP A 15 -1.94 -17.01 -0.17
CA ASP A 15 -3.01 -17.07 0.82
C ASP A 15 -3.21 -15.75 1.58
N ALA A 16 -2.38 -14.74 1.32
CA ALA A 16 -2.55 -13.42 1.91
C ALA A 16 -3.90 -12.81 1.48
N ARG A 17 -4.60 -12.22 2.44
CA ARG A 17 -5.90 -11.57 2.20
C ARG A 17 -5.81 -10.05 2.20
N LEU A 18 -4.87 -9.51 2.96
CA LEU A 18 -4.68 -8.08 3.13
C LEU A 18 -3.19 -7.76 3.04
N VAL A 19 -2.88 -6.63 2.40
CA VAL A 19 -1.55 -6.04 2.42
C VAL A 19 -1.66 -4.63 2.94
N HIS A 20 -0.92 -4.32 3.99
CA HIS A 20 -0.84 -2.99 4.57
C HIS A 20 0.50 -2.34 4.25
N LEU A 21 0.48 -1.03 4.02
CA LEU A 21 1.68 -0.23 3.91
C LEU A 21 1.48 1.16 4.50
N GLU A 22 2.60 1.83 4.72
CA GLU A 22 2.65 3.18 5.24
C GLU A 22 3.42 4.05 4.25
N VAL A 23 2.87 5.22 3.89
CA VAL A 23 3.51 6.13 2.94
C VAL A 23 3.37 7.58 3.40
N ARG A 24 4.42 8.38 3.22
CA ARG A 24 4.36 9.82 3.45
C ARG A 24 3.31 10.48 2.54
N PRO A 25 2.41 11.34 3.07
CA PRO A 25 1.48 12.13 2.26
C PRO A 25 2.12 12.90 1.10
N THR A 26 3.34 13.43 1.33
CA THR A 26 4.15 14.19 0.36
C THR A 26 4.73 13.33 -0.76
N ASN A 27 4.87 12.01 -0.56
CA ASN A 27 5.40 11.10 -1.58
C ASN A 27 4.32 10.77 -2.63
N ARG A 28 3.99 11.76 -3.46
CA ARG A 28 2.93 11.66 -4.49
C ARG A 28 3.20 10.52 -5.47
N ALA A 29 4.45 10.27 -5.85
CA ALA A 29 4.80 9.19 -6.78
C ALA A 29 4.46 7.81 -6.21
N ALA A 30 4.84 7.53 -4.96
CA ALA A 30 4.51 6.26 -4.31
C ALA A 30 3.00 6.11 -4.09
N ARG A 31 2.31 7.19 -3.66
CA ARG A 31 0.86 7.19 -3.49
C ARG A 31 0.13 6.85 -4.79
N THR A 32 0.49 7.49 -5.90
CA THR A 32 -0.08 7.19 -7.22
C THR A 32 0.19 5.76 -7.65
N LEU A 33 1.41 5.24 -7.40
CA LEU A 33 1.73 3.83 -7.67
C LEU A 33 0.82 2.89 -6.87
N TYR A 34 0.68 3.08 -5.56
CA TYR A 34 -0.13 2.21 -4.72
C TYR A 34 -1.61 2.28 -5.06
N LEU A 35 -2.15 3.48 -5.32
CA LEU A 35 -3.52 3.64 -5.84
C LEU A 35 -3.73 2.86 -7.14
N SER A 36 -2.76 2.92 -8.07
CA SER A 36 -2.83 2.18 -9.35
C SER A 36 -2.77 0.66 -9.20
N LEU A 37 -2.38 0.16 -8.03
CA LEU A 37 -2.32 -1.26 -7.68
C LEU A 37 -3.53 -1.71 -6.85
N GLY A 38 -4.50 -0.82 -6.61
CA GLY A 38 -5.73 -1.13 -5.87
C GLY A 38 -5.63 -0.87 -4.37
N PHE A 39 -4.51 -0.35 -3.85
CA PHE A 39 -4.45 0.07 -2.46
C PHE A 39 -5.37 1.28 -2.24
N ARG A 40 -6.04 1.31 -1.08
CA ARG A 40 -6.89 2.42 -0.64
C ARG A 40 -6.35 3.00 0.66
N GLU A 41 -6.47 4.32 0.83
CA GLU A 41 -6.19 4.96 2.12
C GLU A 41 -7.21 4.47 3.15
N THR A 42 -6.72 3.92 4.26
CA THR A 42 -7.54 3.33 5.33
C THR A 42 -7.33 4.02 6.68
N GLY A 43 -6.37 4.93 6.76
CA GLY A 43 -6.14 5.72 7.95
C GLY A 43 -4.92 6.62 7.82
N ARG A 44 -4.65 7.36 8.89
CA ARG A 44 -3.51 8.26 9.00
C ARG A 44 -2.93 8.19 10.40
N ARG A 45 -1.60 8.07 10.51
CA ARG A 45 -0.87 8.15 11.76
C ARG A 45 -0.20 9.52 11.88
N PRO A 46 -0.64 10.38 12.81
CA PRO A 46 -0.08 11.72 12.92
C PRO A 46 1.37 11.69 13.39
N ARG A 47 2.23 12.53 12.79
CA ARG A 47 3.65 12.69 13.11
C ARG A 47 4.46 11.38 13.17
N TYR A 48 4.09 10.37 12.37
CA TYR A 48 4.75 9.07 12.38
C TYR A 48 6.23 9.13 12.01
N TYR A 49 6.58 9.97 11.03
CA TYR A 49 7.98 10.19 10.66
C TYR A 49 8.65 11.33 11.44
N GLY A 50 7.97 11.84 12.48
CA GLY A 50 8.39 13.00 13.27
C GLY A 50 8.01 14.33 12.61
N ASP A 51 8.43 14.53 11.37
CA ASP A 51 8.17 15.73 10.56
C ASP A 51 6.86 15.66 9.75
N GLU A 52 6.33 14.44 9.58
CA GLU A 52 5.17 14.20 8.74
C GLU A 52 4.34 13.02 9.24
N ASP A 53 3.05 13.04 8.89
CA ASP A 53 2.14 11.93 9.08
C ASP A 53 2.51 10.73 8.17
N ALA A 54 1.99 9.55 8.49
CA ALA A 54 1.94 8.43 7.56
C ALA A 54 0.51 8.15 7.13
N LEU A 55 0.29 7.99 5.83
CA LEU A 55 -0.94 7.41 5.30
C LEU A 55 -0.83 5.89 5.41
N LEU A 56 -1.84 5.28 6.03
CA LEU A 56 -2.01 3.83 6.03
C LEU A 56 -2.80 3.46 4.78
N MET A 57 -2.24 2.62 3.93
CA MET A 57 -2.94 2.10 2.76
C MET A 57 -3.08 0.59 2.83
N THR A 58 -4.24 0.10 2.41
CA THR A 58 -4.56 -1.33 2.42
C THR A 58 -4.98 -1.78 1.03
N LEU A 59 -4.43 -2.90 0.57
CA LEU A 59 -4.93 -3.66 -0.55
C LEU A 59 -5.66 -4.89 -0.02
N ASP A 60 -6.94 -5.00 -0.36
CA ASP A 60 -7.71 -6.21 -0.11
C ASP A 60 -7.58 -7.16 -1.31
N LEU A 61 -6.97 -8.31 -1.07
CA LEU A 61 -6.74 -9.34 -2.09
C LEU A 61 -7.95 -10.28 -2.25
N SER A 62 -8.92 -10.22 -1.34
CA SER A 62 -10.19 -10.93 -1.46
C SER A 62 -11.16 -10.23 -2.41
N GLU A 63 -11.08 -8.90 -2.54
CA GLU A 63 -11.92 -8.11 -3.47
C GLU A 63 -11.56 -8.31 -4.96
N GLY A 64 -10.47 -9.02 -5.27
CA GLY A 64 -9.99 -9.26 -6.64
C GLY A 64 -10.04 -10.72 -7.10
N ARG A 65 -10.61 -11.63 -6.30
CA ARG A 65 -10.78 -13.03 -6.69
C ARG A 65 -12.20 -13.21 -7.24
N PRO A 66 -12.38 -13.61 -8.52
CA PRO A 66 -13.69 -14.02 -9.00
C PRO A 66 -14.20 -15.25 -8.22
#